data_AF-A0A351L407-F1
#
_entry.id   AF-A0A351L407-F1
#
_cell.length_a   1.000
_cell.length_b   1.000
_cell.length_c   1.000
_cell.angle_alpha   90.00
_cell.angle_beta   90.00
_cell.angle_gamma   90.00
#
_symmetry.space_group_name_H-M   'P 1'
#
loop_
_entity.id
_entity.type
_entity.pdbx_description
1 polymer ?
#
loop_
_entity_poly.entity_id
_entity_poly.type
_entity_poly.pdbx_seq_one_letter_code
_entity_poly.pdbx_strand_id
1 'polypeptide(L)'
;MFIVFPPIAFIFLFLIFYKNESWRSSILSAAVSFGLLVTALTETLSLFRAIAFNWVLAGWIVIDIVLIFLYLRVIKKTQPTAPFRLR
;
A
#
# COMPACT_ATOMS: atom_id res chain seq x y z
N MET A 1 14.77 11.36 -8.32
CA MET A 1 13.38 11.32 -8.84
C MET A 1 12.63 10.04 -8.40
N PHE A 2 13.27 8.87 -8.35
CA PHE A 2 12.67 7.60 -7.87
C PHE A 2 12.43 7.49 -6.36
N ILE A 3 12.57 8.57 -5.61
CA ILE A 3 12.31 8.59 -4.16
C ILE A 3 10.80 8.64 -3.84
N VAL A 4 9.97 8.75 -4.88
CA VAL A 4 8.50 8.91 -4.77
C VAL A 4 7.76 7.58 -4.56
N PHE A 5 8.33 6.44 -4.94
CA PHE A 5 7.67 5.13 -4.79
C PHE A 5 7.36 4.76 -3.33
N PRO A 6 8.31 4.88 -2.36
CA PRO A 6 7.99 4.61 -0.96
C PRO A 6 6.87 5.51 -0.38
N PRO A 7 6.86 6.85 -0.61
CA PRO A 7 5.74 7.70 -0.23
C PRO A 7 4.40 7.30 -0.89
N ILE A 8 4.41 6.87 -2.15
CA ILE A 8 3.21 6.40 -2.85
C ILE A 8 2.63 5.15 -2.16
N ALA A 9 3.48 4.17 -1.84
CA ALA A 9 3.09 2.99 -1.09
C ALA A 9 2.45 3.35 0.26
N PHE A 10 3.05 4.30 0.98
CA PHE A 10 2.51 4.79 2.26
C PHE A 10 1.11 5.42 2.08
N ILE A 11 0.92 6.25 1.05
CA ILE A 11 -0.37 6.87 0.75
C ILE A 11 -1.43 5.79 0.46
N PHE A 12 -1.11 4.77 -0.35
CA PHE A 12 -2.06 3.71 -0.64
C PHE A 12 -2.41 2.89 0.61
N LEU A 13 -1.44 2.57 1.47
CA LEU A 13 -1.72 1.91 2.75
C LEU A 13 -2.66 2.76 3.61
N PHE A 14 -2.37 4.06 3.74
CA PHE A 14 -3.24 4.98 4.47
C PHE A 14 -4.66 4.97 3.90
N LEU A 15 -4.82 5.08 2.57
CA LEU A 15 -6.13 5.06 1.92
C LEU A 15 -6.87 3.72 2.11
N ILE A 16 -6.16 2.60 2.16
CA ILE A 16 -6.74 1.28 2.42
C ILE A 16 -7.30 1.22 3.85
N PHE A 17 -6.56 1.69 4.85
CA PHE A 17 -7.00 1.67 6.26
C PHE A 17 -8.03 2.76 6.58
N TYR A 18 -7.90 3.95 5.98
CA TYR A 18 -8.78 5.11 6.18
C TYR A 18 -10.26 4.80 5.92
N LYS A 19 -10.53 3.80 5.09
CA LYS A 19 -11.89 3.41 4.78
C LYS A 19 -12.67 2.84 5.97
N ASN A 20 -12.00 2.12 6.87
CA ASN A 20 -12.67 1.39 7.97
C ASN A 20 -12.39 2.00 9.34
N GLU A 21 -11.41 2.90 9.44
CA GLU A 21 -10.91 3.42 10.71
C GLU A 21 -10.85 4.94 10.74
N SER A 22 -10.72 5.52 11.94
CA SER A 22 -10.44 6.96 12.08
C SER A 22 -9.08 7.31 11.46
N TRP A 23 -8.89 8.57 11.04
CA TRP A 23 -7.62 9.02 10.44
C TRP A 23 -6.40 8.74 11.32
N ARG A 24 -6.54 8.79 12.64
CA ARG A 24 -5.49 8.51 13.63
C ARG A 24 -5.10 7.03 13.68
N SER A 25 -6.09 6.16 13.65
CA SER A 25 -5.83 4.71 13.63
C SER A 25 -5.27 4.28 12.28
N SER A 26 -5.79 4.86 11.20
CA SER A 26 -5.36 4.58 9.83
C SER A 26 -3.91 4.97 9.56
N ILE A 27 -3.46 6.12 10.07
CA ILE A 27 -2.06 6.54 9.93
C ILE A 27 -1.12 5.63 10.73
N LEU A 28 -1.56 5.15 11.90
CA LEU A 28 -0.78 4.24 12.72
C LEU A 28 -0.66 2.85 12.06
N SER A 29 -1.78 2.30 11.59
CA SER A 29 -1.85 1.04 10.85
C SER A 29 -1.04 1.10 9.55
N ALA A 30 -1.11 2.22 8.82
CA ALA A 30 -0.30 2.45 7.64
C ALA A 30 1.21 2.51 7.97
N ALA A 31 1.60 3.20 9.04
CA ALA A 31 3.00 3.30 9.46
C ALA A 31 3.59 1.95 9.89
N VAL A 32 2.85 1.16 10.68
CA VAL A 32 3.28 -0.18 11.08
C VAL A 32 3.42 -1.09 9.85
N SER A 33 2.41 -1.08 8.96
CA SER A 33 2.44 -1.89 7.73
C SER A 33 3.56 -1.46 6.78
N PHE A 34 3.83 -0.16 6.68
CA PHE A 34 4.91 0.38 5.87
C PHE A 34 6.28 -0.04 6.42
N GLY A 35 6.49 0.05 7.74
CA GLY A 35 7.71 -0.45 8.38
C GLY A 35 7.92 -1.94 8.12
N LEU A 36 6.86 -2.75 8.21
CA LEU A 36 6.91 -4.17 7.92
C LEU A 36 7.24 -4.46 6.44
N LEU A 37 6.71 -3.67 5.50
CA LEU A 37 7.07 -3.76 4.09
C LEU A 37 8.54 -3.41 3.83
N VAL A 38 9.06 -2.36 4.47
CA VAL A 38 10.47 -1.98 4.35
C VAL A 38 11.37 -3.11 4.87
N THR A 39 11.03 -3.70 6.03
CA THR A 39 11.77 -4.84 6.58
C THR A 39 11.69 -6.04 5.66
N ALA A 40 10.49 -6.44 5.22
CA ALA A 40 10.31 -7.58 4.32
C ALA A 40 11.06 -7.39 2.99
N LEU A 41 11.03 -6.19 2.43
CA LEU A 41 11.75 -5.86 1.20
C LEU A 41 13.27 -5.95 1.41
N THR A 42 13.78 -5.32 2.46
CA THR A 42 15.24 -5.30 2.74
C THR A 42 15.77 -6.68 3.14
N GLU A 43 15.01 -7.46 3.90
CA GLU A 43 15.34 -8.83 4.28
C GLU A 43 15.35 -9.75 3.05
N THR A 44 14.31 -9.69 2.20
CA THR A 44 14.26 -10.47 0.96
C THR A 44 15.45 -10.12 0.07
N LEU A 45 15.74 -8.84 -0.15
CA LEU A 45 16.89 -8.40 -0.95
C LEU A 45 18.22 -8.82 -0.32
N SER A 46 18.34 -8.77 1.00
CA SER A 46 19.53 -9.19 1.75
C SER A 46 19.79 -10.69 1.58
N LEU A 47 18.76 -11.52 1.65
CA LEU A 47 18.84 -12.98 1.48
C LEU A 47 19.46 -13.35 0.12
N PHE A 48 19.16 -12.59 -0.93
CA PHE A 48 19.72 -12.81 -2.27
C PHE A 48 21.01 -12.02 -2.53
N ARG A 49 21.56 -11.30 -1.53
CA ARG A 49 22.67 -10.35 -1.67
C ARG A 49 22.43 -9.32 -2.78
N ALA A 50 21.17 -8.99 -3.00
CA ALA A 50 20.68 -8.17 -4.11
C ALA A 50 20.33 -6.74 -3.67
N ILE A 51 20.91 -6.24 -2.57
CA ILE A 51 20.73 -4.86 -2.12
C ILE A 51 21.52 -3.92 -3.05
N ALA A 52 21.00 -3.75 -4.26
CA ALA A 52 21.46 -2.80 -5.26
C ALA A 52 20.29 -1.91 -5.67
N PHE A 53 20.60 -0.69 -6.11
CA PHE A 53 19.60 0.33 -6.45
C PHE A 53 18.50 -0.20 -7.37
N ASN A 54 18.86 -0.95 -8.41
CA ASN A 54 17.92 -1.50 -9.39
C ASN A 54 16.91 -2.48 -8.77
N TRP A 55 17.36 -3.33 -7.85
CA TRP A 55 16.51 -4.31 -7.19
C TRP A 55 15.60 -3.68 -6.13
N VAL A 56 16.12 -2.70 -5.39
CA VAL A 56 15.32 -1.88 -4.46
C VAL A 56 14.21 -1.16 -5.24
N LEU A 57 14.55 -0.55 -6.38
CA LEU A 57 13.59 0.13 -7.24
C LEU A 57 12.53 -0.83 -7.79
N ALA A 58 12.95 -1.99 -8.31
CA ALA A 58 12.03 -3.01 -8.81
C ALA A 58 11.07 -3.50 -7.71
N GLY A 59 11.58 -3.72 -6.49
CA GLY A 59 10.77 -4.11 -5.34
C GLY A 59 9.71 -3.06 -4.98
N TRP A 60 10.08 -1.78 -4.96
CA TRP A 60 9.12 -0.70 -4.74
C TRP A 60 8.05 -0.61 -5.82
N ILE A 61 8.41 -0.74 -7.09
CA ILE A 61 7.45 -0.76 -8.20
C ILE A 61 6.45 -1.91 -8.04
N VAL A 62 6.93 -3.10 -7.68
CA VAL A 62 6.06 -4.27 -7.46
C VAL A 62 5.12 -4.03 -6.27
N ILE A 63 5.62 -3.49 -5.17
CA ILE A 63 4.82 -3.15 -3.98
C ILE A 63 3.71 -2.15 -4.34
N ASP A 64 4.04 -1.08 -5.07
CA ASP A 64 3.06 -0.08 -5.49
C ASP A 64 1.97 -0.68 -6.38
N ILE A 65 2.33 -1.52 -7.35
CA ILE A 65 1.35 -2.22 -8.20
C ILE A 65 0.40 -3.09 -7.35
N VAL A 66 0.95 -3.84 -6.39
CA VAL A 66 0.15 -4.68 -5.48
C VAL A 66 -0.78 -3.83 -4.62
N LEU A 67 -0.30 -2.71 -4.07
CA LEU A 67 -1.10 -1.82 -3.24
C LEU A 67 -2.21 -1.11 -4.03
N ILE A 68 -1.92 -0.67 -5.26
CA ILE A 68 -2.93 -0.12 -6.18
C ILE A 68 -4.01 -1.17 -6.45
N PHE A 69 -3.61 -2.40 -6.76
CA PHE A 69 -4.57 -3.49 -7.00
C PHE A 69 -5.44 -3.78 -5.76
N LEU A 70 -4.83 -3.84 -4.58
CA LEU A 70 -5.55 -4.02 -3.32
C LEU A 70 -6.51 -2.86 -3.04
N TYR A 71 -6.08 -1.62 -3.25
CA TYR A 71 -6.91 -0.44 -3.10
C TYR A 71 -8.13 -0.47 -4.03
N LEU A 72 -7.94 -0.78 -5.31
CA LEU A 72 -9.03 -0.93 -6.27
C LEU A 72 -10.00 -2.05 -5.88
N ARG A 73 -9.49 -3.18 -5.36
CA ARG A 73 -10.33 -4.29 -4.87
C ARG A 73 -11.14 -3.88 -3.65
N VAL A 74 -10.52 -3.15 -2.73
CA VAL A 74 -11.18 -2.61 -1.54
C VAL A 74 -12.29 -1.64 -1.93
N ILE A 75 -12.07 -0.74 -2.91
CA ILE A 75 -13.12 0.17 -3.41
C ILE A 75 -14.28 -0.60 -4.05
N LYS A 76 -13.98 -1.52 -4.98
CA LYS A 76 -15.00 -2.29 -5.71
C LYS A 76 -15.92 -3.10 -4.79
N LYS A 77 -15.38 -3.66 -3.70
CA LYS A 77 -16.16 -4.42 -2.71
C LYS A 77 -17.21 -3.58 -1.97
N THR A 78 -17.15 -2.25 -2.07
CA THR A 78 -17.98 -1.32 -1.29
C THR A 78 -18.71 -0.34 -2.18
N GLN A 79 -19.04 -0.71 -3.42
CA GLN A 79 -20.26 -0.16 -3.99
C GLN A 79 -21.41 -0.89 -3.31
N PRO A 80 -22.18 -0.26 -2.40
CA PRO A 80 -23.53 -0.75 -2.18
C PRO A 80 -24.19 -0.61 -3.54
N THR A 81 -24.73 -1.70 -4.07
CA THR A 81 -25.82 -1.60 -5.04
C THR A 81 -26.77 -0.54 -4.52
N ALA A 82 -26.76 0.64 -5.14
CA ALA A 82 -27.57 1.76 -4.71
C ALA A 82 -29.02 1.27 -4.69
N PRO A 83 -29.76 1.38 -3.57
CA PRO A 83 -31.20 1.32 -3.69
C PRO A 83 -31.61 2.64 -4.33
N PHE A 84 -31.71 2.65 -5.66
CA PHE A 84 -32.62 3.56 -6.33
C PHE A 84 -34.04 3.21 -5.84
N ARG A 85 -34.43 3.78 -4.70
CA ARG A 85 -35.84 4.01 -4.38
C ARG A 85 -36.05 5.50 -4.31
N LEU A 86 -36.32 6.06 -5.48
CA LEU A 86 -37.27 7.16 -5.60
C LEU A 86 -38.64 6.56 -5.29
N ARG A 87 -39.15 6.79 -4.09
CA ARG A 87 -40.59 6.82 -3.82
C ARG A 87 -40.87 7.63 -2.56
#